data_AF-A0A2N7XT80-F1
#
_entry.id   AF-A0A2N7XT80-F1
#
_cell.length_a   1.000
_cell.length_b   1.000
_cell.length_c   1.000
_cell.angle_alpha   90.00
_cell.angle_beta   90.00
_cell.angle_gamma   90.00
#
_symmetry.space_group_name_H-M   'P 1'
#
loop_
_entity.id
_entity.type
_entity.pdbx_description
1 polymer ?
#
loop_
_entity_poly.entity_id
_entity_poly.type
_entity_poly.pdbx_seq_one_letter_code
_entity_poly.pdbx_strand_id
1 'polypeptide(L)'
;DQGILDVLDLYAKAGKVDFNRVLVLRTASNYSRPPTGQPAFPRAFHGEGAMAAFDSAYRVGSVVVRELSEHWDRYGARTPKAKTSGN
;
A
#
# COMPACT_ATOMS: atom_id res chain seq x y z
N ASP A 1 -1.29 6.70 -4.80
CA ASP A 1 -2.19 6.38 -3.67
C ASP A 1 -3.26 7.45 -3.50
N GLN A 2 -2.93 8.73 -3.33
CA GLN A 2 -3.92 9.79 -3.07
C GLN A 2 -5.14 9.77 -4.00
N GLY A 3 -4.95 9.93 -5.31
CA GLY A 3 -6.08 9.98 -6.25
C GLY A 3 -6.92 8.68 -6.30
N ILE A 4 -6.32 7.53 -5.98
CA ILE A 4 -7.06 6.26 -5.86
C ILE A 4 -7.92 6.29 -4.58
N LEU A 5 -7.35 6.75 -3.46
CA LEU A 5 -8.07 6.88 -2.20
C LEU A 5 -9.21 7.89 -2.29
N ASP A 6 -9.03 9.01 -3.00
CA ASP A 6 -10.08 10.01 -3.21
C ASP A 6 -11.30 9.40 -3.93
N VAL A 7 -11.06 8.58 -4.96
CA VAL A 7 -12.13 7.87 -5.68
C VAL A 7 -12.81 6.82 -4.79
N LEU A 8 -12.03 6.06 -4.02
CA LEU A 8 -12.58 5.06 -3.09
C LEU A 8 -13.41 5.70 -1.97
N ASP A 9 -13.03 6.88 -1.49
CA ASP A 9 -13.80 7.65 -0.49
C ASP A 9 -15.15 8.12 -1.08
N LEU A 10 -15.15 8.65 -2.30
CA LEU A 10 -16.39 9.01 -3.01
C LEU A 10 -17.31 7.79 -3.17
N TYR A 11 -16.75 6.62 -3.50
CA TYR A 11 -17.53 5.40 -3.68
C TYR A 11 -18.04 4.86 -2.33
N ALA A 12 -17.31 5.05 -1.25
CA ALA A 12 -17.74 4.68 0.09
C ALA A 12 -18.92 5.55 0.55
N LYS A 13 -18.87 6.86 0.30
CA LYS A 13 -20.00 7.79 0.55
C LYS A 13 -21.25 7.40 -0.25
N ALA A 14 -21.09 6.81 -1.43
CA ALA A 14 -22.18 6.27 -2.25
C ALA A 14 -22.58 4.82 -1.88
N GLY A 15 -22.01 4.23 -0.83
CA GLY A 15 -22.32 2.88 -0.38
C GLY A 15 -21.86 1.76 -1.33
N LYS A 16 -20.88 2.03 -2.22
CA LYS A 16 -20.39 1.07 -3.23
C LYS A 16 -19.20 0.25 -2.76
N VAL A 17 -18.44 0.75 -1.80
CA VAL A 17 -17.26 0.08 -1.22
C VAL A 17 -17.20 0.35 0.29
N ASP A 18 -16.47 -0.49 1.04
CA ASP A 18 -16.13 -0.22 2.44
C ASP A 18 -14.71 0.35 2.52
N PHE A 19 -14.61 1.65 2.81
CA PHE A 19 -13.32 2.35 2.90
C PHE A 19 -12.43 1.81 4.03
N ASN A 20 -13.00 1.23 5.09
CA ASN A 20 -12.23 0.69 6.21
C ASN A 20 -11.45 -0.58 5.84
N ARG A 21 -11.69 -1.14 4.64
CA ARG A 21 -10.99 -2.31 4.11
C ARG A 21 -9.81 -1.95 3.19
N VAL A 22 -9.50 -0.67 3.03
CA VAL A 22 -8.39 -0.23 2.19
C VAL A 22 -7.06 -0.40 2.91
N LEU A 23 -6.10 -1.06 2.25
CA LEU A 23 -4.72 -1.19 2.70
C LEU A 23 -3.79 -0.64 1.61
N VAL A 24 -2.87 0.25 2.00
CA VAL A 24 -1.85 0.80 1.09
C VAL A 24 -0.47 0.39 1.58
N LEU A 25 0.27 -0.33 0.74
CA LEU A 25 1.70 -0.55 0.91
C LEU A 25 2.45 0.29 -0.13
N ARG A 26 3.23 1.27 0.32
CA ARG A 26 4.02 2.14 -0.54
C ARG A 26 5.51 1.93 -0.29
N THR A 27 6.22 1.49 -1.32
CA THR A 27 7.67 1.23 -1.24
C THR A 27 8.53 2.19 -2.08
N ALA A 28 7.89 3.10 -2.83
CA ALA A 28 8.56 4.19 -3.54
C ALA A 28 8.31 5.53 -2.84
N SER A 29 9.37 6.22 -2.39
CA SER A 29 9.22 7.37 -1.47
C SER A 29 9.69 8.75 -1.98
N ASN A 30 10.13 8.92 -3.23
CA ASN A 30 10.60 10.25 -3.65
C ASN A 30 10.41 10.53 -5.15
N TYR A 31 9.19 10.92 -5.54
CA TYR A 31 8.91 11.35 -6.91
C TYR A 31 9.27 12.83 -7.15
N SER A 32 9.46 13.61 -6.09
CA SER A 32 9.53 15.08 -6.17
C SER A 32 10.94 15.64 -6.04
N ARG A 33 11.92 14.87 -5.54
CA ARG A 33 13.32 15.31 -5.42
C ARG A 33 14.27 14.27 -6.01
N PRO A 34 15.26 14.69 -6.81
CA PRO A 34 16.31 13.78 -7.26
C PRO A 34 17.20 13.38 -6.06
N PRO A 35 17.98 12.30 -6.17
CA PRO A 35 19.08 12.02 -5.24
C PRO A 35 20.10 13.18 -5.19
N THR A 36 20.86 13.28 -4.11
CA THR A 36 21.91 14.30 -3.96
C THR A 36 22.89 14.24 -5.14
N GLY A 37 23.09 15.37 -5.83
CA GLY A 37 24.00 15.47 -6.98
C GLY A 37 23.41 15.08 -8.34
N GLN A 38 22.14 14.67 -8.41
CA GLN A 38 21.44 14.36 -9.67
C GLN A 38 20.60 15.56 -10.17
N PRO A 39 20.43 15.72 -11.50
CA PRO A 39 19.62 16.80 -12.06
C PRO A 39 18.13 16.64 -11.70
N ALA A 40 17.44 17.77 -11.51
CA ALA A 40 16.02 17.79 -11.17
C ALA A 40 15.12 17.33 -12.33
N PHE A 41 15.57 17.53 -13.58
CA PHE A 41 14.90 17.08 -14.80
C PHE A 41 15.91 16.81 -15.93
N PRO A 42 15.67 15.81 -16.79
CA PRO A 42 14.64 14.77 -16.65
C PRO A 42 14.92 13.90 -15.42
N ARG A 43 13.86 13.51 -14.67
CA ARG A 43 14.03 12.59 -13.53
C ARG A 43 14.31 11.19 -14.06
N ALA A 44 15.50 10.68 -13.79
CA ALA A 44 15.82 9.29 -14.06
C ALA A 44 15.15 8.40 -13.01
N PHE A 45 14.40 7.39 -13.47
CA PHE A 45 14.02 6.28 -12.62
C PHE A 45 15.24 5.36 -12.47
N HIS A 46 15.80 5.30 -11.26
CA HIS A 46 16.92 4.41 -10.99
C HIS A 46 16.44 2.97 -10.89
N GLY A 47 16.92 2.10 -11.77
CA GLY A 47 16.52 0.68 -11.82
C GLY A 47 16.74 -0.05 -10.49
N GLU A 48 17.85 0.23 -9.79
CA GLU A 48 18.15 -0.34 -8.47
C GLU A 48 17.10 0.04 -7.42
N GLY A 49 16.66 1.30 -7.41
CA GLY A 49 15.61 1.77 -6.51
C GLY A 49 14.26 1.13 -6.80
N ALA A 50 13.94 0.91 -8.09
CA ALA A 50 12.73 0.19 -8.49
C ALA A 50 12.79 -1.29 -8.05
N MET A 51 13.93 -1.97 -8.27
CA MET A 51 14.12 -3.35 -7.83
C MET A 51 13.97 -3.50 -6.32
N ALA A 52 14.62 -2.65 -5.54
CA ALA A 52 14.50 -2.67 -4.08
C ALA A 52 13.06 -2.40 -3.60
N ALA A 53 12.36 -1.48 -4.25
CA ALA A 53 10.96 -1.18 -3.96
C ALA A 53 10.04 -2.37 -4.27
N PHE A 54 10.24 -3.07 -5.38
CA PHE A 54 9.45 -4.23 -5.76
C PHE A 54 9.73 -5.44 -4.86
N ASP A 55 10.99 -5.73 -4.55
CA ASP A 55 11.37 -6.81 -3.63
C ASP A 55 10.78 -6.56 -2.23
N SER A 56 10.88 -5.33 -1.72
CA SER A 56 10.27 -4.95 -0.44
C SER A 56 8.75 -5.07 -0.46
N ALA A 57 8.10 -4.66 -1.56
CA ALA A 57 6.65 -4.76 -1.72
C ALA A 57 6.19 -6.22 -1.72
N TYR A 58 6.93 -7.10 -2.38
CA TYR A 58 6.62 -8.53 -2.39
C TYR A 58 6.85 -9.15 -1.02
N ARG A 59 8.01 -8.96 -0.41
CA ARG A 59 8.36 -9.58 0.88
C ARG A 59 7.39 -9.23 1.99
N VAL A 60 6.95 -7.97 2.06
CA VAL A 60 6.02 -7.51 3.10
C VAL A 60 4.57 -7.76 2.68
N GLY A 61 4.20 -7.38 1.46
CA GLY A 61 2.82 -7.46 0.97
C GLY A 61 2.32 -8.90 0.80
N SER A 62 3.17 -9.82 0.37
CA SER A 62 2.76 -11.22 0.14
C SER A 62 2.31 -11.92 1.43
N VAL A 63 2.89 -11.57 2.58
CA VAL A 63 2.48 -12.12 3.88
C VAL A 63 1.02 -11.77 4.16
N VAL A 64 0.64 -10.51 3.96
CA VAL A 64 -0.73 -10.03 4.20
C VAL A 64 -1.70 -10.61 3.17
N VAL A 65 -1.33 -10.62 1.89
CA VAL A 65 -2.19 -11.17 0.83
C VAL A 65 -2.49 -12.65 1.05
N ARG A 66 -1.48 -13.45 1.43
CA ARG A 66 -1.65 -14.87 1.74
C ARG A 66 -2.56 -15.07 2.94
N GLU A 67 -2.29 -14.39 4.07
CA GLU A 67 -3.13 -14.46 5.28
C GLU A 67 -4.60 -14.13 4.99
N LEU A 68 -4.87 -13.04 4.26
CA LEU A 68 -6.23 -12.63 3.92
C LEU A 68 -6.93 -13.64 2.99
N SER A 69 -6.19 -14.20 2.02
CA SER A 69 -6.76 -15.10 1.01
C SER A 69 -7.00 -16.51 1.57
N GLU A 70 -6.09 -17.01 2.41
CA GLU A 70 -6.17 -18.34 3.04
C GLU A 70 -7.24 -18.39 4.14
N HIS A 71 -7.58 -17.25 4.75
CA HIS A 71 -8.55 -17.14 5.84
C HIS A 71 -9.71 -16.21 5.49
N TRP A 72 -10.21 -16.28 4.25
CA TRP A 72 -11.27 -15.40 3.78
C TRP A 72 -12.60 -15.59 4.51
N ASP A 73 -12.89 -16.79 5.01
CA ASP A 73 -14.03 -17.09 5.89
C ASP A 73 -14.06 -16.18 7.14
N ARG A 74 -12.88 -15.79 7.63
CA ARG A 74 -12.71 -14.82 8.72
C ARG A 74 -12.70 -13.38 8.21
N TYR A 75 -11.83 -13.08 7.24
CA TYR A 75 -11.52 -11.71 6.86
C TYR A 75 -12.56 -11.06 5.93
N GLY A 76 -13.36 -11.87 5.23
CA GLY A 76 -14.49 -11.41 4.45
C GLY A 76 -15.54 -10.71 5.32
N ALA A 77 -15.75 -11.20 6.55
CA ALA A 77 -16.68 -10.58 7.49
C ALA A 77 -16.06 -9.46 8.34
N ARG A 78 -14.76 -9.54 8.68
CA ARG A 78 -14.11 -8.63 9.64
C ARG A 78 -12.70 -8.27 9.20
N THR A 79 -12.31 -7.00 9.31
CA THR A 79 -10.94 -6.59 9.07
C THR A 79 -9.98 -7.11 10.16
N PRO A 80 -8.68 -7.29 9.84
CA PRO A 80 -7.66 -7.60 10.84
C PRO A 80 -7.67 -6.57 11.97
N LYS A 81 -7.49 -7.03 13.21
CA LYS A 81 -7.36 -6.18 14.39
C LYS A 81 -5.99 -6.40 15.01
N ALA A 82 -5.36 -5.31 15.46
CA ALA A 82 -4.16 -5.42 16.28
C ALA A 82 -4.49 -6.21 17.54
N LYS A 83 -3.60 -7.12 17.93
CA LYS A 83 -3.72 -7.82 19.20
C LYS A 83 -3.50 -6.79 20.30
N THR A 84 -4.53 -6.48 21.09
CA THR A 84 -4.38 -5.61 22.25
C THR A 84 -3.45 -6.32 23.24
N SER A 85 -2.26 -5.77 23.48
CA SER A 85 -1.41 -6.25 24.57
C SER A 85 -2.10 -5.87 25.87
N GLY A 86 -2.54 -6.85 26.66
CA GLY A 86 -3.06 -6.60 28.00
C GLY A 86 -1.91 -6.09 28.89
N ASN A 87 -2.19 -5.04 29.67
CA ASN A 87 -1.42 -4.71 30.86
C ASN A 87 -1.83 -5.64 32.01
#